data_AF-A0AAV4XC33-F1
#
_entry.id   AF-A0AAV4XC33-F1
#
_cell.length_a   1.000
_cell.length_b   1.000
_cell.length_c   1.000
_cell.angle_alpha   90.00
_cell.angle_beta   90.00
_cell.angle_gamma   90.00
#
_symmetry.space_group_name_H-M   'P 1'
#
loop_
_entity.id
_entity.type
_entity.pdbx_description
1 polymer ?
#
loop_
_entity_poly.entity_id
_entity_poly.type
_entity_poly.pdbx_seq_one_letter_code
_entity_poly.pdbx_strand_id
1 'polypeptide(L)'
;EALINQTRAKLLSSTRLDDLKKSLASFNEKAFKIKEFQANPYKITSVASSSRVNLKASPAKSNLKASPVKHAYEKFSYLAEPESTTLTLPIKYRVLCEMFRSMDTVASILYNRKEEITFEKVREGVQKMMKRNFGKNHLGQIVTIYPSAYTLTLKKCLKKTSTGEYKLVISPMISENEDRKDSAFVPMHGQCLINRRKEFNNSILKLVKKYHQEFLTKINFGTVLEDQLKHWHPKFALDSVPDVQIAKIPEPPESKISTAKDVLKIIKGSTIKSSKIEDALQKVANKSAGDDNITANIAKTDTKKSALKGICSDLLEKIRARESARCLEIMSRSPDETKKKAMLERLPRIIDILWHYFTSERKGAISIDTVVEKIIYSLNSLTMADEVKEHLKLITETFPGWLTFIEIPKGVYLRIDKKRNITEMLANFEH
;
A
#
# COMPACT_ATOMS: atom_id res chain seq x y z
N GLU A 1 -19.20 21.59 -15.76
CA GLU A 1 -19.86 20.55 -16.58
C GLU A 1 -21.38 20.49 -16.39
N ALA A 2 -21.92 20.46 -15.16
CA ALA A 2 -23.36 20.37 -14.91
C ALA A 2 -24.23 21.42 -15.64
N LEU A 3 -23.79 22.69 -15.68
CA LEU A 3 -24.49 23.77 -16.39
C LEU A 3 -24.53 23.60 -17.92
N ILE A 4 -23.53 22.95 -18.52
CA ILE A 4 -23.46 22.72 -19.97
C ILE A 4 -24.46 21.64 -20.37
N ASN A 5 -24.54 20.58 -19.56
CA ASN A 5 -25.49 19.49 -19.77
C ASN A 5 -26.94 20.00 -19.70
N GLN A 6 -27.21 20.96 -18.80
CA GLN A 6 -28.51 21.63 -18.72
C GLN A 6 -28.82 22.49 -19.97
N THR A 7 -27.85 23.24 -20.51
CA THR A 7 -28.04 24.00 -21.75
C THR A 7 -28.17 23.11 -22.98
N ARG A 8 -27.47 21.97 -23.02
CA ARG A 8 -27.54 20.97 -24.08
C ARG A 8 -28.91 20.28 -24.11
N ALA A 9 -29.47 19.97 -22.93
CA ALA A 9 -30.83 19.45 -22.81
C ALA A 9 -31.87 20.46 -23.31
N LYS A 10 -31.73 21.76 -22.99
CA LYS A 10 -32.61 22.83 -23.48
C LYS A 10 -32.53 23.06 -24.99
N LEU A 11 -31.36 22.84 -25.60
CA LEU A 11 -31.18 22.87 -27.06
C LEU A 11 -31.92 21.72 -27.75
N LEU A 12 -31.88 20.53 -27.15
CA LEU A 12 -32.55 19.34 -27.69
C LEU A 12 -34.08 19.38 -27.52
N SER A 13 -34.59 20.19 -26.59
CA SER A 13 -36.02 20.27 -26.27
C SER A 13 -36.74 21.50 -26.85
N SER A 14 -36.05 22.38 -27.58
CA SER A 14 -36.64 23.64 -28.08
C SER A 14 -37.23 23.47 -29.49
N THR A 15 -38.51 23.82 -29.66
CA THR A 15 -39.26 23.69 -30.94
C THR A 15 -39.38 25.00 -31.72
N ARG A 16 -38.93 26.14 -31.15
CA ARG A 16 -38.98 27.47 -31.79
C ARG A 16 -37.59 27.91 -32.23
N LEU A 17 -37.49 28.36 -33.48
CA LEU A 17 -36.22 28.66 -34.15
C LEU A 17 -35.43 29.80 -33.49
N ASP A 18 -36.13 30.80 -32.94
CA ASP A 18 -35.49 31.93 -32.24
C ASP A 18 -34.93 31.53 -30.87
N ASP A 19 -35.60 30.62 -30.17
CA ASP A 19 -35.14 30.09 -28.90
C ASP A 19 -33.93 29.17 -29.11
N LEU A 20 -33.90 28.41 -30.22
CA LEU A 20 -32.75 27.61 -30.62
C LEU A 20 -31.53 28.49 -30.90
N LYS A 21 -31.69 29.60 -31.64
CA LYS A 21 -30.62 30.56 -31.93
C LYS A 21 -30.05 31.19 -30.66
N LYS A 22 -30.90 31.63 -29.73
CA LYS A 22 -30.47 32.20 -28.44
C LYS A 22 -29.75 31.16 -27.58
N SER A 23 -30.27 29.93 -27.54
CA SER A 23 -29.68 28.84 -26.76
C SER A 23 -28.32 28.40 -27.33
N LEU A 24 -28.17 28.36 -28.66
CA LEU A 24 -26.92 28.04 -29.36
C LEU A 24 -25.85 29.10 -29.12
N ALA A 25 -26.22 30.39 -29.17
CA ALA A 25 -25.33 31.49 -28.84
C ALA A 25 -24.81 31.37 -27.39
N SER A 26 -25.70 31.08 -26.44
CA SER A 26 -25.33 30.88 -25.03
C SER A 26 -24.41 29.68 -24.82
N PHE A 27 -24.59 28.62 -25.61
CA PHE A 27 -23.76 27.41 -25.56
C PHE A 27 -22.36 27.69 -26.09
N ASN A 28 -22.26 28.39 -27.24
CA ASN A 28 -20.98 28.77 -27.84
C ASN A 28 -20.17 29.71 -26.94
N GLU A 29 -20.81 30.69 -26.31
CA GLU A 29 -20.16 31.60 -25.36
C GLU A 29 -19.58 30.85 -24.15
N LYS A 30 -20.35 29.91 -23.59
CA LYS A 30 -19.91 29.09 -22.45
C LYS A 30 -18.80 28.11 -22.84
N ALA A 31 -18.89 27.52 -24.02
CA ALA A 31 -17.84 26.64 -24.56
C ALA A 31 -16.53 27.40 -24.80
N PHE A 32 -16.61 28.65 -25.26
CA PHE A 32 -15.45 29.53 -25.44
C PHE A 32 -14.77 29.85 -24.10
N LYS A 33 -15.53 30.24 -23.07
CA LYS A 33 -15.00 30.51 -21.72
C LYS A 33 -14.27 29.31 -21.10
N ILE A 34 -14.71 28.09 -21.40
CA ILE A 34 -14.04 26.86 -20.90
C ILE A 34 -12.75 26.60 -21.66
N LYS A 35 -12.74 26.81 -22.98
CA LYS A 35 -11.50 26.71 -23.77
C LYS A 35 -10.49 27.77 -23.33
N GLU A 36 -10.94 28.99 -23.03
CA GLU A 36 -10.10 30.06 -22.48
C GLU A 36 -9.55 29.68 -21.09
N PHE A 37 -10.38 29.12 -20.21
CA PHE A 37 -9.93 28.61 -18.90
C PHE A 37 -8.91 27.46 -19.04
N GLN A 38 -9.14 26.53 -19.96
CA GLN A 38 -8.21 25.42 -20.23
C GLN A 38 -6.91 25.88 -20.92
N ALA A 39 -6.95 26.98 -21.66
CA ALA A 39 -5.80 27.58 -22.34
C ALA A 39 -4.94 28.46 -21.41
N ASN A 40 -5.41 28.78 -20.20
CA ASN A 40 -4.68 29.59 -19.21
C ASN A 40 -4.08 28.69 -18.11
N PRO A 41 -2.81 28.27 -18.20
CA PRO A 41 -2.16 27.51 -17.14
C PRO A 41 -1.62 28.49 -16.08
N TYR A 42 -2.51 29.13 -15.31
CA TYR A 42 -2.04 29.94 -14.19
C TYR A 42 -1.74 29.08 -12.96
N LYS A 43 -0.43 28.97 -12.72
CA LYS A 43 0.26 29.00 -11.43
C LYS A 43 -0.68 29.13 -10.23
N ILE A 44 -0.64 28.10 -9.39
CA ILE A 44 -1.17 28.11 -8.04
C ILE A 44 -0.40 29.17 -7.23
N THR A 45 -0.90 30.39 -7.17
CA THR A 45 -0.63 31.29 -6.04
C THR A 45 -1.54 30.87 -4.90
N SER A 46 -1.06 29.91 -4.11
CA SER A 46 -1.62 29.66 -2.79
C SER A 46 -1.38 30.89 -1.94
N VAL A 47 -2.46 31.48 -1.44
CA VAL A 47 -2.40 32.46 -0.36
C VAL A 47 -1.99 31.70 0.91
N ALA A 48 -0.68 31.67 1.17
CA ALA A 48 -0.12 31.22 2.43
C ALA A 48 1.04 32.15 2.77
N SER A 49 0.76 33.09 3.66
CA SER A 49 1.73 33.95 4.31
C SER A 49 2.72 33.09 5.11
N SER A 50 3.95 32.96 4.60
CA SER A 50 5.14 32.93 5.45
C SER A 50 6.40 33.06 4.60
N SER A 51 7.24 33.99 5.03
CA SER A 51 8.58 34.32 4.58
C SER A 51 9.38 33.08 4.14
N ARG A 52 9.80 33.06 2.87
CA ARG A 52 10.83 32.13 2.39
C ARG A 52 12.05 32.89 1.87
N VAL A 53 13.14 32.61 2.56
CA VAL A 53 14.53 32.91 2.22
C VAL A 53 14.83 32.46 0.78
N ASN A 54 15.51 33.35 0.05
CA ASN A 54 15.92 33.19 -1.32
C ASN A 54 17.09 32.19 -1.43
N LEU A 55 16.84 30.96 -1.86
CA LEU A 55 17.88 30.01 -2.25
C LEU A 55 17.90 29.89 -3.78
N LYS A 56 19.02 30.35 -4.36
CA LYS A 56 19.31 30.35 -5.80
C LYS A 56 19.30 28.92 -6.36
N ALA A 57 18.53 28.70 -7.41
CA ALA A 57 18.54 27.46 -8.19
C ALA A 57 19.78 27.40 -9.10
N SER A 58 20.47 26.26 -9.09
CA SER A 58 21.54 25.92 -10.04
C SER A 58 20.93 25.21 -11.28
N PRO A 59 21.48 25.41 -12.50
CA PRO A 59 20.90 24.88 -13.73
C PRO A 59 21.54 23.54 -14.13
N ALA A 60 20.74 22.48 -14.26
CA ALA A 60 21.05 21.35 -15.16
C ALA A 60 19.79 20.48 -15.35
N LYS A 61 19.02 20.75 -16.40
CA LYS A 61 18.05 19.79 -16.94
C LYS A 61 18.82 18.74 -17.75
N SER A 62 19.23 17.65 -17.12
CA SER A 62 19.53 16.42 -17.86
C SER A 62 18.21 15.74 -18.19
N ASN A 63 17.87 15.66 -19.48
CA ASN A 63 16.77 14.86 -20.01
C ASN A 63 17.00 13.37 -19.69
N LEU A 64 16.56 12.95 -18.51
CA LEU A 64 16.37 11.54 -18.19
C LEU A 64 14.93 11.20 -18.57
N LYS A 65 14.78 10.34 -19.58
CA LYS A 65 13.51 9.73 -19.97
C LYS A 65 12.82 9.23 -18.69
N ALA A 66 11.69 9.82 -18.35
CA ALA A 66 10.91 9.43 -17.19
C ALA A 66 10.39 8.01 -17.42
N SER A 67 11.00 7.03 -16.75
CA SER A 67 10.36 5.74 -16.45
C SER A 67 8.95 6.02 -15.91
N PRO A 68 7.93 5.18 -16.18
CA PRO A 68 6.57 5.43 -15.71
C PRO A 68 6.59 5.73 -14.21
N VAL A 69 6.35 6.99 -13.87
CA VAL A 69 6.46 7.49 -12.50
C VAL A 69 5.21 6.99 -11.78
N LYS A 70 5.35 5.92 -10.99
CA LYS A 70 4.32 5.48 -10.06
C LYS A 70 3.81 6.69 -9.26
N HIS A 71 2.50 6.77 -9.06
CA HIS A 71 1.90 7.91 -8.37
C HIS A 71 2.42 8.03 -6.94
N ALA A 72 2.51 9.26 -6.41
CA ALA A 72 3.07 9.53 -5.08
C ALA A 72 2.36 8.75 -3.96
N TYR A 73 1.03 8.59 -4.06
CA TYR A 73 0.25 7.83 -3.07
C TYR A 73 0.62 6.34 -3.03
N GLU A 74 1.12 5.78 -4.14
CA GLU A 74 1.57 4.38 -4.20
C GLU A 74 3.01 4.21 -3.74
N LYS A 75 3.83 5.24 -3.90
CA LYS A 75 5.26 5.19 -3.55
C LYS A 75 5.51 5.42 -2.06
N PHE A 76 4.68 6.27 -1.45
CA PHE A 76 4.84 6.73 -0.07
C PHE A 76 3.69 6.29 0.82
N SER A 77 2.89 5.30 0.40
CA SER A 77 1.75 4.82 1.19
C SER A 77 2.12 4.39 2.60
N TYR A 78 3.27 3.73 2.74
CA TYR A 78 3.77 3.23 4.03
C TYR A 78 4.10 4.34 5.04
N LEU A 79 4.35 5.59 4.58
CA LEU A 79 4.63 6.74 5.46
C LEU A 79 3.34 7.36 6.03
N ALA A 80 2.21 7.12 5.38
CA ALA A 80 0.91 7.66 5.80
C ALA A 80 0.12 6.68 6.68
N GLU A 81 0.61 5.45 6.87
CA GLU A 81 -0.02 4.47 7.75
C GLU A 81 0.25 4.80 9.22
N PRO A 82 -0.75 4.62 10.11
CA PRO A 82 -0.54 4.79 11.55
C PRO A 82 0.46 3.75 12.07
N GLU A 83 1.23 4.12 13.09
CA GLU A 83 2.17 3.21 13.75
C GLU A 83 1.41 1.98 14.27
N SER A 84 1.70 0.80 13.70
CA SER A 84 1.08 -0.46 14.07
C SER A 84 2.13 -1.44 14.56
N THR A 85 1.72 -2.41 15.38
CA THR A 85 2.62 -3.44 15.93
C THR A 85 3.04 -4.49 14.89
N THR A 86 2.43 -4.46 13.70
CA THR A 86 2.64 -5.42 12.61
C THR A 86 3.41 -4.80 11.46
N LEU A 87 4.26 -5.58 10.80
CA LEU A 87 4.99 -5.16 9.61
C LEU A 87 4.03 -4.69 8.50
N THR A 88 4.26 -3.47 8.00
CA THR A 88 3.47 -2.87 6.93
C THR A 88 3.71 -3.59 5.61
N LEU A 89 2.69 -3.71 4.77
CA LEU A 89 2.79 -4.38 3.48
C LEU A 89 2.85 -3.36 2.34
N PRO A 90 3.59 -3.64 1.25
CA PRO A 90 3.53 -2.82 0.04
C PRO A 90 2.09 -2.67 -0.45
N ILE A 91 1.72 -1.49 -0.97
CA ILE A 91 0.32 -1.19 -1.32
C ILE A 91 -0.29 -2.21 -2.29
N LYS A 92 0.50 -2.65 -3.26
CA LYS A 92 0.11 -3.66 -4.24
C LYS A 92 -0.21 -5.01 -3.62
N TYR A 93 0.51 -5.39 -2.57
CA TYR A 93 0.28 -6.65 -1.86
C TYR A 93 -0.90 -6.51 -0.89
N ARG A 94 -1.10 -5.32 -0.32
CA ARG A 94 -2.31 -5.00 0.47
C ARG A 94 -3.58 -5.09 -0.38
N VAL A 95 -3.57 -4.53 -1.59
CA VAL A 95 -4.68 -4.68 -2.56
C VAL A 95 -4.93 -6.16 -2.88
N LEU A 96 -3.86 -6.96 -3.01
CA LEU A 96 -3.99 -8.39 -3.27
C LEU A 96 -4.57 -9.16 -2.07
N CYS A 97 -4.21 -8.80 -0.83
CA CYS A 97 -4.86 -9.30 0.39
C CYS A 97 -6.36 -8.96 0.42
N GLU A 98 -6.74 -7.75 0.03
CA GLU A 98 -8.15 -7.35 -0.08
C GLU A 98 -8.88 -8.17 -1.15
N MET A 99 -8.25 -8.36 -2.32
CA MET A 99 -8.78 -9.20 -3.41
C MET A 99 -8.99 -10.65 -2.96
N PHE A 100 -8.00 -11.24 -2.26
CA PHE A 100 -8.13 -12.57 -1.69
C PHE A 100 -9.27 -12.64 -0.68
N ARG A 101 -9.37 -11.68 0.26
CA ARG A 101 -10.47 -11.62 1.24
C ARG A 101 -11.84 -11.59 0.56
N SER A 102 -12.02 -10.75 -0.45
CA SER A 102 -13.28 -10.65 -1.18
C SER A 102 -13.56 -11.92 -1.98
N MET A 103 -12.55 -12.49 -2.64
CA MET A 103 -12.64 -13.74 -3.39
C MET A 103 -13.04 -14.90 -2.48
N ASP A 104 -12.37 -15.07 -1.34
CA ASP A 104 -12.63 -16.17 -0.40
C ASP A 104 -14.02 -16.05 0.24
N THR A 105 -14.51 -14.81 0.43
CA THR A 105 -15.89 -14.57 0.88
C THR A 105 -16.90 -15.04 -0.17
N VAL A 106 -16.74 -14.62 -1.44
CA VAL A 106 -17.65 -15.03 -2.53
C VAL A 106 -17.59 -16.54 -2.75
N ALA A 107 -16.37 -17.10 -2.76
CA ALA A 107 -16.15 -18.54 -2.87
C ALA A 107 -16.82 -19.30 -1.72
N SER A 108 -16.71 -18.83 -0.47
CA SER A 108 -17.37 -19.48 0.67
C SER A 108 -18.89 -19.50 0.55
N ILE A 109 -19.50 -18.43 0.05
CA ILE A 109 -20.95 -18.34 -0.11
C ILE A 109 -21.43 -19.37 -1.14
N LEU A 110 -20.75 -19.44 -2.28
CA LEU A 110 -21.08 -20.39 -3.35
C LEU A 110 -20.79 -21.84 -2.93
N TYR A 111 -19.65 -22.06 -2.29
CA TYR A 111 -19.24 -23.36 -1.77
C TYR A 111 -20.25 -23.91 -0.75
N ASN A 112 -20.63 -23.10 0.24
CA ASN A 112 -21.58 -23.51 1.29
C ASN A 112 -22.98 -23.81 0.74
N ARG A 113 -23.34 -23.22 -0.41
CA ARG A 113 -24.58 -23.51 -1.14
C ARG A 113 -24.47 -24.73 -2.07
N LYS A 114 -23.31 -25.39 -2.11
CA LYS A 114 -22.98 -26.48 -3.05
C LYS A 114 -23.14 -26.05 -4.51
N GLU A 115 -22.95 -24.77 -4.77
CA GLU A 115 -23.04 -24.19 -6.11
C GLU A 115 -21.68 -24.24 -6.79
N GLU A 116 -21.66 -24.51 -8.10
CA GLU A 116 -20.42 -24.47 -8.86
C GLU A 116 -19.86 -23.04 -8.95
N ILE A 117 -18.62 -22.92 -8.48
CA ILE A 117 -17.88 -21.66 -8.38
C ILE A 117 -17.14 -21.43 -9.70
N THR A 118 -17.77 -20.71 -10.61
CA THR A 118 -17.11 -20.28 -11.85
C THR A 118 -16.35 -18.96 -11.64
N PHE A 119 -15.28 -18.76 -12.42
CA PHE A 119 -14.53 -17.50 -12.39
C PHE A 119 -15.40 -16.28 -12.69
N GLU A 120 -16.40 -16.41 -13.56
CA GLU A 120 -17.34 -15.32 -13.87
C GLU A 120 -18.11 -14.85 -12.63
N LYS A 121 -18.68 -15.80 -11.85
CA LYS A 121 -19.40 -15.49 -10.61
C LYS A 121 -18.49 -14.84 -9.57
N VAL A 122 -17.28 -15.39 -9.40
CA VAL A 122 -16.28 -14.84 -8.48
C VAL A 122 -15.88 -13.43 -8.91
N ARG A 123 -15.58 -13.23 -10.20
CA ARG A 123 -15.22 -11.92 -10.76
C ARG A 123 -16.30 -10.90 -10.49
N GLU A 124 -17.56 -11.19 -10.82
CA GLU A 124 -18.66 -10.27 -10.57
C GLU A 124 -18.83 -9.96 -9.08
N GLY A 125 -18.77 -10.97 -8.22
CA GLY A 125 -18.90 -10.80 -6.77
C GLY A 125 -17.79 -9.92 -6.20
N VAL A 126 -16.53 -10.19 -6.56
CA VAL A 126 -15.37 -9.42 -6.09
C VAL A 126 -15.42 -7.99 -6.61
N GLN A 127 -15.74 -7.78 -7.89
CA GLN A 127 -15.86 -6.43 -8.46
C GLN A 127 -16.98 -5.62 -7.79
N LYS A 128 -18.12 -6.26 -7.48
CA LYS A 128 -19.23 -5.63 -6.74
C LYS A 128 -18.83 -5.22 -5.33
N MET A 129 -18.05 -6.06 -4.62
CA MET A 129 -17.57 -5.81 -3.26
C MET A 129 -16.48 -4.74 -3.20
N MET A 130 -15.48 -4.81 -4.07
CA MET A 130 -14.29 -3.95 -4.01
C MET A 130 -14.39 -2.67 -4.84
N LYS A 131 -15.37 -2.58 -5.76
CA LYS A 131 -15.47 -1.50 -6.76
C LYS A 131 -14.18 -1.30 -7.56
N ARG A 132 -13.45 -2.40 -7.80
CA ARG A 132 -12.18 -2.46 -8.55
C ARG A 132 -12.22 -3.60 -9.55
N ASN A 133 -11.40 -3.52 -10.59
CA ASN A 133 -11.27 -4.59 -11.58
C ASN A 133 -10.62 -5.82 -10.95
N PHE A 134 -11.31 -6.96 -11.09
CA PHE A 134 -10.78 -8.29 -10.83
C PHE A 134 -10.70 -9.08 -12.14
N GLY A 135 -9.58 -9.75 -12.39
CA GLY A 135 -9.25 -10.42 -13.65
C GLY A 135 -8.44 -11.69 -13.42
N LYS A 136 -8.22 -12.49 -14.47
CA LYS A 136 -7.50 -13.77 -14.36
C LYS A 136 -6.07 -13.59 -13.86
N ASN A 137 -5.41 -12.49 -14.21
CA ASN A 137 -4.06 -12.16 -13.72
C ASN A 137 -4.01 -12.11 -12.19
N HIS A 138 -5.01 -11.50 -11.55
CA HIS A 138 -5.09 -11.42 -10.09
C HIS A 138 -5.36 -12.79 -9.46
N LEU A 139 -6.21 -13.62 -10.10
CA LEU A 139 -6.39 -15.00 -9.68
C LEU A 139 -5.07 -15.78 -9.74
N GLY A 140 -4.29 -15.61 -10.82
CA GLY A 140 -2.99 -16.23 -10.96
C GLY A 140 -2.00 -15.78 -9.90
N GLN A 141 -1.99 -14.49 -9.54
CA GLN A 141 -1.18 -13.97 -8.44
C GLN A 141 -1.55 -14.58 -7.08
N ILE A 142 -2.86 -14.69 -6.80
CA ILE A 142 -3.37 -15.30 -5.56
C ILE A 142 -2.94 -16.77 -5.48
N VAL A 143 -3.06 -17.52 -6.58
CA VAL A 143 -2.66 -18.93 -6.64
C VAL A 143 -1.14 -19.08 -6.51
N THR A 144 -0.34 -18.16 -7.04
CA THR A 144 1.12 -18.19 -6.82
C THR A 144 1.49 -18.05 -5.34
N ILE A 145 0.80 -17.17 -4.62
CA ILE A 145 1.09 -16.88 -3.20
C ILE A 145 0.59 -18.00 -2.29
N TYR A 146 -0.58 -18.56 -2.61
CA TYR A 146 -1.20 -19.62 -1.81
C TYR A 146 -1.70 -20.75 -2.73
N PRO A 147 -0.77 -21.59 -3.24
CA PRO A 147 -1.10 -22.63 -4.22
C PRO A 147 -2.07 -23.68 -3.69
N SER A 148 -2.00 -24.00 -2.40
CA SER A 148 -2.86 -24.98 -1.73
C SER A 148 -4.24 -24.42 -1.37
N ALA A 149 -4.55 -23.14 -1.65
CA ALA A 149 -5.85 -22.56 -1.30
C ALA A 149 -7.00 -22.99 -2.21
N TYR A 150 -6.72 -23.15 -3.52
CA TYR A 150 -7.71 -23.42 -4.54
C TYR A 150 -7.17 -24.34 -5.63
N THR A 151 -8.01 -25.27 -6.06
CA THR A 151 -7.79 -26.07 -7.26
C THR A 151 -8.54 -25.45 -8.43
N LEU A 152 -7.83 -25.15 -9.52
CA LEU A 152 -8.41 -24.60 -10.74
C LEU A 152 -8.65 -25.72 -11.75
N THR A 153 -9.89 -25.88 -12.21
CA THR A 153 -10.26 -26.89 -13.22
C THR A 153 -11.05 -26.25 -14.36
N LEU A 154 -10.93 -26.79 -15.57
CA LEU A 154 -11.77 -26.38 -16.71
C LEU A 154 -12.88 -27.40 -16.90
N LYS A 155 -14.13 -26.94 -16.93
CA LYS A 155 -15.28 -27.77 -17.25
C LYS A 155 -15.94 -27.30 -18.53
N LYS A 156 -16.26 -28.26 -19.41
CA LYS A 156 -16.98 -28.00 -20.66
C LYS A 156 -18.47 -27.85 -20.37
N CYS A 157 -19.06 -26.73 -20.73
CA CYS A 157 -20.49 -26.49 -20.56
C CYS A 157 -21.24 -27.11 -21.75
N LEU A 158 -22.04 -28.15 -21.50
CA LEU A 158 -22.91 -28.75 -22.51
C LEU A 158 -24.27 -28.03 -22.53
N LYS A 159 -24.33 -26.83 -23.14
CA LYS A 159 -25.62 -26.21 -23.48
C LYS A 159 -26.09 -26.71 -24.85
N LYS A 160 -27.40 -26.91 -25.02
CA LYS A 160 -28.00 -27.56 -26.20
C LYS A 160 -27.84 -26.81 -27.53
N THR A 161 -27.38 -25.55 -27.55
CA THR A 161 -27.45 -24.67 -28.73
C THR A 161 -26.16 -23.94 -29.12
N SER A 162 -25.05 -24.11 -28.40
CA SER A 162 -23.76 -23.52 -28.83
C SER A 162 -22.60 -24.45 -28.51
N THR A 163 -21.57 -24.38 -29.35
CA THR A 163 -20.28 -25.03 -29.21
C THR A 163 -19.78 -24.97 -27.76
N GLY A 164 -19.33 -26.11 -27.23
CA GLY A 164 -19.08 -26.32 -25.80
C GLY A 164 -18.03 -25.38 -25.21
N GLU A 165 -18.49 -24.29 -24.61
CA GLU A 165 -17.70 -23.27 -23.94
C GLU A 165 -17.07 -23.84 -22.66
N TYR A 166 -15.76 -23.68 -22.50
CA TYR A 166 -15.05 -24.09 -21.28
C TYR A 166 -15.13 -22.98 -20.23
N LYS A 167 -15.58 -23.34 -19.03
CA LYS A 167 -15.62 -22.45 -17.87
C LYS A 167 -14.56 -22.86 -16.85
N LEU A 168 -13.84 -21.86 -16.35
CA LEU A 168 -12.88 -22.03 -15.27
C LEU A 168 -13.64 -22.15 -13.94
N VAL A 169 -13.51 -23.30 -13.30
CA VAL A 169 -14.11 -23.64 -12.01
C VAL A 169 -13.04 -23.59 -10.93
N ILE A 170 -13.37 -22.96 -9.81
CA ILE A 170 -12.47 -22.70 -8.68
C ILE A 170 -12.97 -23.51 -7.49
N SER A 171 -12.21 -24.52 -7.06
CA SER A 171 -12.58 -25.36 -5.92
C SER A 171 -11.73 -25.00 -4.69
N PRO A 172 -12.31 -24.49 -3.59
CA PRO A 172 -11.55 -24.22 -2.37
C PRO A 172 -11.11 -25.54 -1.73
N MET A 173 -9.84 -25.61 -1.35
CA MET A 173 -9.30 -26.71 -0.57
C MET A 173 -9.44 -26.36 0.91
N ILE A 174 -10.19 -27.18 1.65
CA ILE A 174 -10.42 -27.03 3.08
C ILE A 174 -9.71 -28.18 3.76
N SER A 175 -8.74 -27.86 4.62
CA SER A 175 -8.09 -28.88 5.44
C SER A 175 -9.14 -29.52 6.36
N GLU A 176 -9.25 -30.85 6.30
CA GLU A 176 -10.12 -31.60 7.19
C GLU A 176 -9.56 -31.51 8.61
N ASN A 177 -10.41 -31.17 9.59
CA ASN A 177 -10.05 -31.35 10.99
C ASN A 177 -10.15 -32.85 11.27
N GLU A 178 -9.08 -33.46 11.79
CA GLU A 178 -9.00 -34.91 12.06
C GLU A 178 -10.13 -35.43 12.96
N ASP A 179 -10.80 -34.54 13.70
CA ASP A 179 -11.84 -34.84 14.68
C ASP A 179 -13.24 -35.10 14.10
N ARG A 180 -13.46 -35.01 12.78
CA ARG A 180 -14.79 -35.23 12.17
C ARG A 180 -14.74 -36.16 10.96
N LYS A 181 -14.67 -37.47 11.22
CA LYS A 181 -14.70 -38.52 10.19
C LYS A 181 -16.10 -38.79 9.60
N ASP A 182 -17.16 -38.16 10.12
CA ASP A 182 -18.55 -38.56 9.82
C ASP A 182 -19.36 -37.60 8.91
N SER A 183 -18.74 -36.57 8.30
CA SER A 183 -19.47 -35.67 7.38
C SER A 183 -18.76 -35.47 6.05
N ALA A 184 -19.35 -36.01 4.97
CA ALA A 184 -18.83 -35.93 3.59
C ALA A 184 -18.72 -34.49 3.00
N PHE A 185 -19.21 -33.48 3.71
CA PHE A 185 -19.12 -32.07 3.29
C PHE A 185 -18.79 -31.18 4.48
N VAL A 186 -17.63 -30.52 4.45
CA VAL A 186 -17.20 -29.55 5.46
C VAL A 186 -17.43 -28.14 4.92
N PRO A 187 -18.38 -27.35 5.47
CA PRO A 187 -18.59 -25.98 5.02
C PRO A 187 -17.45 -25.04 5.44
N MET A 188 -17.24 -23.97 4.65
CA MET A 188 -16.35 -22.86 5.02
C MET A 188 -17.01 -22.00 6.10
N HIS A 189 -16.62 -22.25 7.35
CA HIS A 189 -17.02 -21.43 8.50
C HIS A 189 -16.16 -20.17 8.63
N GLY A 190 -16.60 -19.22 9.47
CA GLY A 190 -15.85 -17.99 9.73
C GLY A 190 -14.42 -18.22 10.19
N GLN A 191 -14.16 -19.25 11.01
CA GLN A 191 -12.81 -19.59 11.45
C GLN A 191 -11.90 -20.04 10.30
N CYS A 192 -12.43 -20.82 9.36
CA CYS A 192 -11.71 -21.25 8.15
C CYS A 192 -11.28 -20.01 7.33
N LEU A 193 -12.19 -19.06 7.11
CA LEU A 193 -11.90 -17.80 6.41
C LEU A 193 -10.82 -16.96 7.11
N ILE A 194 -10.86 -16.90 8.45
CA ILE A 194 -9.85 -16.17 9.23
C ILE A 194 -8.48 -16.85 9.09
N ASN A 195 -8.41 -18.17 9.23
CA ASN A 195 -7.16 -18.93 9.11
C ASN A 195 -6.56 -18.80 7.71
N ARG A 196 -7.38 -18.94 6.66
CA ARG A 196 -6.94 -18.77 5.27
C ARG A 196 -6.42 -17.36 5.00
N ARG A 197 -7.06 -16.33 5.57
CA ARG A 197 -6.59 -14.95 5.47
C ARG A 197 -5.24 -14.75 6.17
N LYS A 198 -5.06 -15.34 7.35
CA LYS A 198 -3.79 -15.30 8.09
C LYS A 198 -2.69 -15.98 7.27
N GLU A 199 -2.96 -17.16 6.73
CA GLU A 199 -1.99 -17.91 5.92
C GLU A 199 -1.58 -17.13 4.67
N PHE A 200 -2.55 -16.55 3.96
CA PHE A 200 -2.27 -15.71 2.79
C PHE A 200 -1.41 -14.49 3.15
N ASN A 201 -1.73 -13.81 4.24
CA ASN A 201 -0.96 -12.67 4.73
C ASN A 201 0.47 -13.08 5.13
N ASN A 202 0.62 -14.20 5.85
CA ASN A 202 1.90 -14.77 6.23
C ASN A 202 2.77 -15.12 5.02
N SER A 203 2.19 -15.72 3.98
CA SER A 203 2.88 -16.04 2.72
C SER A 203 3.38 -14.79 2.00
N ILE A 204 2.57 -13.71 1.97
CA ILE A 204 3.01 -12.41 1.44
C ILE A 204 4.12 -11.82 2.30
N LEU A 205 3.99 -11.85 3.63
CA LEU A 205 5.00 -11.33 4.53
C LEU A 205 6.34 -12.06 4.36
N LYS A 206 6.32 -13.39 4.24
CA LYS A 206 7.51 -14.20 3.92
C LYS A 206 8.16 -13.75 2.61
N LEU A 207 7.35 -13.47 1.58
CA LEU A 207 7.85 -12.95 0.30
C LEU A 207 8.52 -11.57 0.45
N VAL A 208 7.92 -10.65 1.21
CA VAL A 208 8.52 -9.33 1.46
C VAL A 208 9.78 -9.43 2.31
N LYS A 209 9.78 -10.29 3.33
CA LYS A 209 10.96 -10.59 4.17
C LYS A 209 12.13 -11.08 3.32
N LYS A 210 11.89 -11.95 2.34
CA LYS A 210 12.91 -12.39 1.38
C LYS A 210 13.54 -11.21 0.62
N TYR A 211 12.72 -10.32 0.05
CA TYR A 211 13.24 -9.13 -0.64
C TYR A 211 13.96 -8.15 0.29
N HIS A 212 13.53 -8.06 1.55
CA HIS A 212 14.21 -7.28 2.57
C HIS A 212 15.59 -7.87 2.91
N GLN A 213 15.71 -9.20 3.03
CA GLN A 213 17.00 -9.87 3.21
C GLN A 213 17.94 -9.68 2.02
N GLU A 214 17.43 -9.79 0.79
CA GLU A 214 18.20 -9.47 -0.43
C GLU A 214 18.69 -8.00 -0.43
N PHE A 215 17.90 -7.09 0.14
CA PHE A 215 18.31 -5.70 0.30
C PHE A 215 19.36 -5.50 1.41
N LEU A 216 19.23 -6.18 2.55
CA LEU A 216 20.19 -6.11 3.66
C LEU A 216 21.55 -6.65 3.23
N THR A 217 21.58 -7.79 2.55
CA THR A 217 22.82 -8.37 1.98
C THR A 217 23.48 -7.42 0.99
N LYS A 218 22.70 -6.75 0.13
CA LYS A 218 23.22 -5.74 -0.81
C LYS A 218 23.86 -4.53 -0.12
N ILE A 219 23.42 -4.18 1.09
CA ILE A 219 23.97 -3.07 1.89
C ILE A 219 25.10 -3.54 2.80
N ASN A 220 25.42 -4.85 2.83
CA ASN A 220 26.29 -5.48 3.82
C ASN A 220 25.81 -5.20 5.26
N PHE A 221 24.50 -5.13 5.45
CA PHE A 221 23.89 -5.07 6.77
C PHE A 221 23.90 -6.47 7.37
N GLY A 222 24.27 -6.60 8.65
CA GLY A 222 24.36 -7.90 9.33
C GLY A 222 23.05 -8.70 9.29
N THR A 223 23.13 -10.01 9.52
CA THR A 223 21.96 -10.90 9.51
C THR A 223 20.98 -10.52 10.60
N VAL A 224 19.74 -10.18 10.22
CA VAL A 224 18.64 -9.88 11.15
C VAL A 224 17.77 -11.11 11.31
N LEU A 225 17.46 -11.48 12.56
CA LEU A 225 16.51 -12.54 12.89
C LEU A 225 15.09 -12.12 12.48
N GLU A 226 14.42 -12.94 11.66
CA GLU A 226 13.10 -12.65 11.11
C GLU A 226 12.00 -12.45 12.16
N ASP A 227 12.16 -13.05 13.34
CA ASP A 227 11.16 -13.06 14.41
C ASP A 227 11.20 -11.79 15.26
N GLN A 228 12.30 -11.04 15.24
CA GLN A 228 12.45 -9.78 15.98
C GLN A 228 12.11 -8.54 15.14
N LEU A 229 11.84 -8.72 13.85
CA LEU A 229 11.59 -7.63 12.91
C LEU A 229 10.18 -7.05 13.11
N LYS A 230 10.09 -5.86 13.70
CA LYS A 230 8.82 -5.10 13.87
C LYS A 230 8.65 -4.02 12.80
N HIS A 231 9.75 -3.44 12.33
CA HIS A 231 9.76 -2.43 11.27
C HIS A 231 10.75 -2.78 10.16
N TRP A 232 10.46 -2.35 8.94
CA TRP A 232 11.41 -2.46 7.83
C TRP A 232 12.61 -1.52 7.99
N HIS A 233 13.71 -1.80 7.29
CA HIS A 233 14.86 -0.89 7.26
C HIS A 233 14.41 0.49 6.72
N PRO A 234 14.80 1.64 7.31
CA PRO A 234 14.34 2.96 6.86
C PRO A 234 14.65 3.27 5.38
N LYS A 235 15.79 2.77 4.89
CA LYS A 235 16.21 2.88 3.48
C LYS A 235 15.56 1.83 2.54
N PHE A 236 14.74 0.90 3.06
CA PHE A 236 14.08 -0.11 2.25
C PHE A 236 12.86 0.47 1.54
N ALA A 237 12.88 0.48 0.21
CA ALA A 237 11.79 1.00 -0.60
C ALA A 237 10.66 -0.04 -0.74
N LEU A 238 9.80 -0.13 0.27
CA LEU A 238 8.72 -1.13 0.39
C LEU A 238 7.82 -1.21 -0.86
N ASP A 239 7.40 -0.09 -1.43
CA ASP A 239 6.51 -0.05 -2.59
C ASP A 239 7.22 -0.30 -3.95
N SER A 240 8.56 -0.43 -3.93
CA SER A 240 9.40 -0.72 -5.10
C SER A 240 9.76 -2.21 -5.26
N VAL A 241 9.23 -3.06 -4.40
CA VAL A 241 9.38 -4.53 -4.48
C VAL A 241 8.90 -5.07 -5.85
N PRO A 242 9.37 -6.23 -6.36
CA PRO A 242 8.90 -6.83 -7.62
C PRO A 242 7.45 -7.32 -7.60
N ASP A 243 6.78 -7.37 -8.75
CA ASP A 243 5.40 -7.87 -8.84
C ASP A 243 5.33 -9.40 -8.70
N VAL A 244 4.22 -9.88 -8.16
CA VAL A 244 4.01 -11.32 -7.94
C VAL A 244 3.86 -12.00 -9.29
N GLN A 245 4.63 -13.07 -9.49
CA GLN A 245 4.56 -13.89 -10.69
C GLN A 245 3.16 -14.48 -10.86
N ILE A 246 2.64 -14.51 -12.09
CA ILE A 246 1.29 -15.00 -12.37
C ILE A 246 1.38 -16.51 -12.60
N ALA A 247 0.69 -17.32 -11.79
CA ALA A 247 0.62 -18.76 -12.00
C ALA A 247 -0.04 -19.09 -13.34
N LYS A 248 0.42 -20.16 -13.99
CA LYS A 248 -0.20 -20.68 -15.22
C LYS A 248 -1.60 -21.19 -14.88
N ILE A 249 -2.62 -20.47 -15.33
CA ILE A 249 -4.02 -20.86 -15.16
C ILE A 249 -4.35 -21.88 -16.27
N PRO A 250 -5.16 -22.92 -15.99
CA PRO A 250 -5.65 -23.81 -17.02
C PRO A 250 -6.38 -23.02 -18.11
N GLU A 251 -5.88 -23.08 -19.33
CA GLU A 251 -6.52 -22.50 -20.52
C GLU A 251 -7.25 -23.60 -21.29
N PRO A 252 -8.41 -23.28 -21.91
CA PRO A 252 -9.10 -24.23 -22.76
C PRO A 252 -8.10 -24.85 -23.75
N PRO A 253 -8.16 -26.16 -24.01
CA PRO A 253 -7.31 -26.76 -25.03
C PRO A 253 -7.51 -25.94 -26.29
N GLU A 254 -6.42 -25.40 -26.84
CA GLU A 254 -6.47 -24.61 -28.06
C GLU A 254 -7.32 -25.39 -29.04
N SER A 255 -8.48 -24.84 -29.40
CA SER A 255 -9.18 -25.29 -30.58
C SER A 255 -8.15 -25.11 -31.67
N LYS A 256 -7.49 -26.20 -32.09
CA LYS A 256 -6.56 -26.23 -33.22
C LYS A 256 -7.17 -25.29 -34.23
N ILE A 257 -6.51 -24.16 -34.47
CA ILE A 257 -7.03 -23.13 -35.37
C ILE A 257 -7.40 -23.93 -36.60
N SER A 258 -8.71 -24.01 -36.86
CA SER A 258 -9.23 -24.73 -38.01
C SER A 258 -8.51 -24.06 -39.16
N THR A 259 -7.47 -24.74 -39.66
CA THR A 259 -6.59 -24.18 -40.67
C THR A 259 -7.51 -23.78 -41.81
N ALA A 260 -7.18 -22.78 -42.63
CA ALA A 260 -8.07 -22.38 -43.74
C ALA A 260 -8.59 -23.61 -44.53
N LYS A 261 -7.78 -24.69 -44.60
CA LYS A 261 -8.11 -26.03 -45.09
C LYS A 261 -9.27 -26.76 -44.37
N ASP A 262 -9.38 -26.69 -43.04
CA ASP A 262 -10.44 -27.31 -42.24
C ASP A 262 -11.74 -26.49 -42.26
N VAL A 263 -11.63 -25.15 -42.28
CA VAL A 263 -12.79 -24.26 -42.52
C VAL A 263 -13.33 -24.48 -43.94
N LEU A 264 -12.45 -24.64 -44.93
CA LEU A 264 -12.84 -24.99 -46.30
C LEU A 264 -13.45 -26.40 -46.40
N LYS A 265 -13.06 -27.38 -45.57
CA LYS A 265 -13.74 -28.69 -45.52
C LYS A 265 -15.16 -28.59 -44.98
N ILE A 266 -15.37 -27.77 -43.95
CA ILE A 266 -16.69 -27.51 -43.37
C ILE A 266 -17.58 -26.74 -44.37
N ILE A 267 -17.01 -25.77 -45.08
CA ILE A 267 -17.72 -24.99 -46.12
C ILE A 267 -17.96 -25.82 -47.39
N LYS A 268 -17.03 -26.70 -47.81
CA LYS A 268 -17.24 -27.63 -48.94
C LYS A 268 -18.33 -28.68 -48.65
N GLY A 269 -18.60 -28.96 -47.38
CA GLY A 269 -19.75 -29.76 -46.93
C GLY A 269 -21.06 -28.99 -46.83
N SER A 270 -21.06 -27.67 -47.03
CA SER A 270 -22.25 -26.80 -47.00
C SER A 270 -22.50 -26.20 -48.39
N THR A 271 -23.76 -26.14 -48.81
CA THR A 271 -24.22 -25.80 -50.18
C THR A 271 -24.11 -24.31 -50.55
N ILE A 272 -22.99 -23.65 -50.24
CA ILE A 272 -22.75 -22.25 -50.63
C ILE A 272 -21.39 -22.15 -51.32
N LYS A 273 -21.40 -22.29 -52.65
CA LYS A 273 -20.20 -22.16 -53.50
C LYS A 273 -20.03 -20.70 -53.93
N SER A 274 -18.99 -20.01 -53.45
CA SER A 274 -18.53 -18.75 -54.06
C SER A 274 -17.03 -18.81 -54.36
N SER A 275 -16.72 -19.11 -55.61
CA SER A 275 -15.36 -19.35 -56.16
C SER A 275 -14.37 -18.19 -55.97
N LYS A 276 -14.85 -16.97 -55.73
CA LYS A 276 -14.00 -15.77 -55.67
C LYS A 276 -13.30 -15.58 -54.31
N ILE A 277 -13.77 -16.24 -53.25
CA ILE A 277 -13.19 -16.13 -51.90
C ILE A 277 -11.99 -17.10 -51.72
N GLU A 278 -12.02 -18.23 -52.42
CA GLU A 278 -10.97 -19.26 -52.37
C GLU A 278 -9.64 -18.72 -52.95
N ASP A 279 -9.68 -17.97 -54.05
CA ASP A 279 -8.50 -17.37 -54.69
C ASP A 279 -7.86 -16.22 -53.90
N ALA A 280 -8.65 -15.50 -53.09
CA ALA A 280 -8.16 -14.40 -52.26
C ALA A 280 -7.41 -14.91 -51.03
N LEU A 281 -7.82 -16.05 -50.46
CA LEU A 281 -7.21 -16.65 -49.27
C LEU A 281 -5.94 -17.45 -49.58
N GLN A 282 -5.85 -18.06 -50.77
CA GLN A 282 -4.67 -18.80 -51.24
C GLN A 282 -3.41 -17.89 -51.34
N LYS A 283 -3.59 -16.59 -51.61
CA LYS A 283 -2.48 -15.63 -51.75
C LYS A 283 -1.89 -15.14 -50.44
N VAL A 284 -2.63 -15.22 -49.33
CA VAL A 284 -2.17 -14.75 -48.01
C VAL A 284 -1.40 -15.84 -47.26
N ALA A 285 -1.72 -17.11 -47.51
CA ALA A 285 -1.05 -18.26 -46.88
C ALA A 285 0.41 -18.46 -47.31
N ASN A 286 0.82 -17.94 -48.48
CA ASN A 286 2.16 -18.14 -49.03
C ASN A 286 3.17 -17.03 -48.63
N LYS A 287 2.86 -16.18 -47.65
CA LYS A 287 3.68 -15.00 -47.30
C LYS A 287 4.22 -14.95 -45.86
N SER A 288 4.14 -16.05 -45.12
CA SER A 288 4.68 -16.11 -43.75
C SER A 288 5.42 -17.42 -43.50
N ALA A 289 6.68 -17.46 -43.96
CA ALA A 289 7.68 -18.47 -43.57
C ALA A 289 9.09 -17.88 -43.75
N GLY A 290 9.85 -17.80 -42.64
CA GLY A 290 11.26 -17.35 -42.54
C GLY A 290 11.40 -16.19 -41.53
N ASP A 291 12.20 -16.24 -40.45
CA ASP A 291 13.23 -17.19 -40.03
C ASP A 291 13.49 -17.00 -38.51
N ASP A 292 13.99 -18.04 -37.84
CA ASP A 292 14.22 -18.10 -36.39
C ASP A 292 15.74 -18.16 -36.02
N ASN A 293 16.10 -17.35 -35.01
CA ASN A 293 17.10 -17.56 -33.93
C ASN A 293 18.64 -17.38 -34.11
N ILE A 294 19.26 -16.74 -33.09
CA ILE A 294 20.37 -17.20 -32.19
C ILE A 294 21.45 -16.13 -31.82
N THR A 295 21.35 -15.65 -30.56
CA THR A 295 22.36 -15.42 -29.46
C THR A 295 23.46 -14.34 -29.39
N ALA A 296 23.63 -13.88 -28.13
CA ALA A 296 24.83 -13.45 -27.37
C ALA A 296 25.47 -12.08 -27.74
N ASN A 297 26.03 -11.24 -26.85
CA ASN A 297 26.67 -11.47 -25.56
C ASN A 297 27.05 -10.13 -24.85
N ILE A 298 27.45 -10.25 -23.57
CA ILE A 298 28.42 -9.41 -22.81
C ILE A 298 27.97 -8.16 -22.04
N ALA A 299 28.25 -8.27 -20.75
CA ALA A 299 28.19 -7.31 -19.66
C ALA A 299 29.11 -6.09 -19.82
N LYS A 300 28.68 -4.96 -19.26
CA LYS A 300 29.56 -3.85 -18.86
C LYS A 300 29.26 -3.48 -17.41
N THR A 301 30.21 -3.81 -16.52
CA THR A 301 30.27 -3.33 -15.14
C THR A 301 30.94 -1.97 -15.14
N ASP A 302 30.16 -0.89 -15.02
CA ASP A 302 30.68 0.44 -14.75
C ASP A 302 31.02 0.58 -13.26
N THR A 303 32.31 0.47 -12.96
CA THR A 303 32.94 0.91 -11.71
C THR A 303 32.70 2.41 -11.50
N LYS A 304 31.68 2.74 -10.71
CA LYS A 304 31.49 4.09 -10.17
C LYS A 304 32.63 4.42 -9.21
N LYS A 305 33.45 5.38 -9.59
CA LYS A 305 34.46 6.00 -8.71
C LYS A 305 33.75 6.49 -7.44
N SER A 306 34.10 5.85 -6.31
CA SER A 306 33.60 6.19 -4.98
C SER A 306 34.03 7.62 -4.64
N ALA A 307 33.05 8.46 -4.31
CA ALA A 307 33.22 9.85 -3.86
C ALA A 307 33.84 9.98 -2.45
N LEU A 308 34.47 8.92 -1.93
CA LEU A 308 35.01 8.82 -0.57
C LEU A 308 36.54 8.71 -0.54
N LYS A 309 37.23 9.07 -1.64
CA LYS A 309 38.70 9.08 -1.70
C LYS A 309 39.25 10.19 -0.80
N GLY A 310 39.38 9.90 0.50
CA GLY A 310 39.91 10.84 1.50
C GLY A 310 39.46 10.61 2.94
N ILE A 311 38.53 9.69 3.21
CA ILE A 311 38.05 9.41 4.58
C ILE A 311 38.68 8.08 5.06
N CYS A 312 39.20 8.06 6.29
CA CYS A 312 39.80 6.86 6.88
C CYS A 312 38.80 5.68 6.89
N SER A 313 39.24 4.50 6.48
CA SER A 313 38.44 3.26 6.47
C SER A 313 37.80 3.00 7.83
N ASP A 314 38.53 3.26 8.91
CA ASP A 314 38.12 2.98 10.28
C ASP A 314 37.00 3.91 10.73
N LEU A 315 37.01 5.17 10.27
CA LEU A 315 35.93 6.11 10.52
C LEU A 315 34.67 5.71 9.74
N LEU A 316 34.81 5.28 8.49
CA LEU A 316 33.69 4.78 7.70
C LEU A 316 33.09 3.52 8.31
N GLU A 317 33.91 2.62 8.84
CA GLU A 317 33.46 1.40 9.51
C GLU A 317 32.74 1.74 10.83
N LYS A 318 33.27 2.67 11.63
CA LYS A 318 32.60 3.16 12.85
C LYS A 318 31.27 3.84 12.55
N ILE A 319 31.20 4.65 11.49
CA ILE A 319 29.95 5.29 11.05
C ILE A 319 28.95 4.23 10.57
N ARG A 320 29.38 3.26 9.75
CA ARG A 320 28.51 2.15 9.30
C ARG A 320 28.00 1.33 10.46
N ALA A 321 28.85 1.00 11.44
CA ALA A 321 28.48 0.25 12.64
C ALA A 321 27.47 1.04 13.50
N ARG A 322 27.66 2.36 13.64
CA ARG A 322 26.72 3.23 14.36
C ARG A 322 25.39 3.36 13.60
N GLU A 323 25.43 3.52 12.28
CA GLU A 323 24.22 3.53 11.44
C GLU A 323 23.50 2.19 11.49
N SER A 324 24.22 1.06 11.44
CA SER A 324 23.61 -0.27 11.48
C SER A 324 23.01 -0.57 12.84
N ALA A 325 23.67 -0.21 13.93
CA ALA A 325 23.13 -0.31 15.29
C ALA A 325 21.85 0.54 15.45
N ARG A 326 21.86 1.78 14.95
CA ARG A 326 20.66 2.64 14.97
C ARG A 326 19.52 2.07 14.14
N CYS A 327 19.82 1.51 12.97
CA CYS A 327 18.80 0.89 12.12
C CYS A 327 18.25 -0.40 12.74
N LEU A 328 19.10 -1.22 13.37
CA LEU A 328 18.68 -2.41 14.12
C LEU A 328 17.75 -2.01 15.27
N GLU A 329 18.11 -0.98 16.05
CA GLU A 329 17.25 -0.46 17.12
C GLU A 329 15.88 -0.08 16.56
N ILE A 330 15.81 0.68 15.46
CA ILE A 330 14.54 1.06 14.83
C ILE A 330 13.74 -0.17 14.37
N MET A 331 14.40 -1.18 13.81
CA MET A 331 13.75 -2.41 13.33
C MET A 331 13.13 -3.25 14.44
N SER A 332 13.82 -3.37 15.58
CA SER A 332 13.41 -4.24 16.69
C SER A 332 12.48 -3.57 17.71
N ARG A 333 12.37 -2.23 17.64
CA ARG A 333 11.64 -1.42 18.61
C ARG A 333 10.12 -1.57 18.50
N SER A 334 9.45 -1.65 19.65
CA SER A 334 7.98 -1.61 19.70
C SER A 334 7.44 -0.17 19.58
N PRO A 335 6.20 0.04 19.08
CA PRO A 335 5.60 1.38 19.02
C PRO A 335 5.50 2.04 20.42
N ASP A 336 5.25 1.27 21.47
CA ASP A 336 5.19 1.78 22.84
C ASP A 336 6.57 2.25 23.34
N GLU A 337 7.64 1.52 23.01
CA GLU A 337 9.01 1.97 23.30
C GLU A 337 9.35 3.25 22.52
N THR A 338 8.90 3.38 21.26
CA THR A 338 9.10 4.59 20.45
C THR A 338 8.44 5.80 21.11
N LYS A 339 7.18 5.66 21.51
CA LYS A 339 6.45 6.69 22.27
C LYS A 339 7.17 7.03 23.56
N LYS A 340 7.61 6.04 24.33
CA LYS A 340 8.38 6.27 25.57
C LYS A 340 9.69 7.03 25.32
N LYS A 341 10.48 6.74 24.27
CA LYS A 341 11.69 7.56 23.95
C LYS A 341 11.33 8.99 23.64
N ALA A 342 10.33 9.17 22.77
CA ALA A 342 9.92 10.50 22.36
C ALA A 342 9.40 11.29 23.57
N MET A 343 8.78 10.60 24.53
CA MET A 343 8.44 11.20 25.81
C MET A 343 9.70 11.58 26.58
N LEU A 344 10.64 10.64 26.80
CA LEU A 344 11.92 10.85 27.50
C LEU A 344 12.75 12.00 26.94
N GLU A 345 12.84 12.16 25.62
CA GLU A 345 13.56 13.28 24.97
C GLU A 345 12.98 14.67 25.35
N ARG A 346 11.71 14.72 25.76
CA ARG A 346 11.02 15.97 26.15
C ARG A 346 11.03 16.21 27.66
N LEU A 347 11.31 15.20 28.48
CA LEU A 347 11.32 15.31 29.94
C LEU A 347 12.24 16.42 30.46
N PRO A 348 13.49 16.59 29.98
CA PRO A 348 14.38 17.62 30.48
C PRO A 348 13.74 19.01 30.48
N ARG A 349 13.06 19.36 29.39
CA ARG A 349 12.40 20.65 29.25
C ARG A 349 11.20 20.79 30.18
N ILE A 350 10.44 19.70 30.40
CA ILE A 350 9.31 19.68 31.33
C ILE A 350 9.81 19.82 32.78
N ILE A 351 10.90 19.12 33.13
CA ILE A 351 11.54 19.16 34.45
C ILE A 351 11.99 20.60 34.77
N ASP A 352 12.62 21.29 33.82
CA ASP A 352 13.05 22.70 33.99
C ASP A 352 11.86 23.63 34.27
N ILE A 353 10.83 23.55 33.43
CA ILE A 353 9.62 24.37 33.57
C ILE A 353 8.98 24.13 34.93
N LEU A 354 8.86 22.85 35.31
CA LEU A 354 8.25 22.45 36.56
C LEU A 354 9.07 22.97 37.75
N TRP A 355 10.40 22.84 37.71
CA TRP A 355 11.26 23.32 38.78
C TRP A 355 11.20 24.84 38.94
N HIS A 356 11.30 25.60 37.84
CA HIS A 356 11.20 27.06 37.87
C HIS A 356 9.83 27.50 38.38
N TYR A 357 8.76 26.80 37.98
CA TYR A 357 7.41 27.09 38.42
C TYR A 357 7.25 26.88 39.93
N PHE A 358 7.66 25.73 40.48
CA PHE A 358 7.59 25.43 41.92
C PHE A 358 8.52 26.33 42.77
N THR A 359 9.60 26.81 42.18
CA THR A 359 10.51 27.78 42.81
C THR A 359 9.86 29.17 42.86
N SER A 360 9.19 29.58 41.79
CA SER A 360 8.50 30.88 41.68
C SER A 360 7.25 30.98 42.57
N GLU A 361 6.39 29.95 42.61
CA GLU A 361 5.14 30.00 43.38
C GLU A 361 5.35 29.85 44.90
N ARG A 362 6.52 29.33 45.33
CA ARG A 362 6.86 29.04 46.74
C ARG A 362 5.85 28.14 47.49
N LYS A 363 4.88 27.53 46.80
CA LYS A 363 3.94 26.56 47.38
C LYS A 363 4.58 25.18 47.53
N GLY A 364 4.22 24.47 48.60
CA GLY A 364 4.69 23.11 48.87
C GLY A 364 4.02 22.03 48.03
N ALA A 365 2.81 22.31 47.53
CA ALA A 365 2.06 21.44 46.63
C ALA A 365 1.16 22.29 45.71
N ILE A 366 0.97 21.87 44.45
CA ILE A 366 0.18 22.57 43.44
C ILE A 366 -0.78 21.57 42.77
N SER A 367 -2.00 21.98 42.44
CA SER A 367 -2.98 21.15 41.72
C SER A 367 -2.45 20.68 40.37
N ILE A 368 -2.73 19.42 40.02
CA ILE A 368 -2.30 18.84 38.74
C ILE A 368 -2.82 19.63 37.54
N ASP A 369 -4.06 20.12 37.58
CA ASP A 369 -4.67 20.84 36.47
C ASP A 369 -3.97 22.17 36.20
N THR A 370 -3.60 22.90 37.26
CA THR A 370 -2.84 24.16 37.15
C THR A 370 -1.43 23.93 36.61
N VAL A 371 -0.77 22.84 37.03
CA VAL A 371 0.55 22.45 36.52
C VAL A 371 0.45 22.08 35.04
N VAL A 372 -0.58 21.31 34.65
CA VAL A 372 -0.81 20.91 33.25
C VAL A 372 -1.05 22.14 32.37
N GLU A 373 -1.92 23.06 32.78
CA GLU A 373 -2.15 24.33 32.07
C GLU A 373 -0.86 25.14 31.91
N LYS A 374 -0.04 25.21 32.97
CA LYS A 374 1.23 25.95 32.91
C LYS A 374 2.26 25.30 32.00
N ILE A 375 2.31 23.97 31.99
CA ILE A 375 3.16 23.20 31.08
C ILE A 375 2.70 23.43 29.64
N ILE A 376 1.40 23.34 29.34
CA ILE A 376 0.85 23.59 28.00
C ILE A 376 1.18 25.02 27.53
N TYR A 377 1.04 26.01 28.41
CA TYR A 377 1.39 27.40 28.09
C TYR A 377 2.89 27.58 27.81
N SER A 378 3.74 26.86 28.54
CA SER A 378 5.20 27.01 28.47
C SER A 378 5.84 26.13 27.39
N LEU A 379 5.19 25.02 27.02
CA LEU A 379 5.57 24.10 25.95
C LEU A 379 4.53 24.18 24.84
N ASN A 380 4.80 25.01 23.83
CA ASN A 380 3.98 25.09 22.61
C ASN A 380 3.93 23.77 21.81
N SER A 381 4.66 22.73 22.23
CA SER A 381 4.66 21.40 21.63
C SER A 381 3.62 20.43 22.21
N LEU A 382 3.09 20.69 23.41
CA LEU A 382 2.12 19.82 24.09
C LEU A 382 0.81 20.58 24.25
N THR A 383 -0.22 20.17 23.52
CA THR A 383 -1.54 20.82 23.56
C THR A 383 -2.57 19.99 24.31
N MET A 384 -2.31 18.70 24.52
CA MET A 384 -3.25 17.77 25.15
C MET A 384 -2.94 17.59 26.64
N ALA A 385 -3.95 17.77 27.49
CA ALA A 385 -3.80 17.63 28.94
C ALA A 385 -3.43 16.20 29.38
N ASP A 386 -3.93 15.18 28.68
CA ASP A 386 -3.65 13.78 28.98
C ASP A 386 -2.20 13.41 28.66
N GLU A 387 -1.63 13.92 27.58
CA GLU A 387 -0.21 13.70 27.24
C GLU A 387 0.71 14.26 28.33
N VAL A 388 0.41 15.46 28.85
CA VAL A 388 1.18 16.06 29.96
C VAL A 388 1.11 15.20 31.23
N LYS A 389 -0.05 14.63 31.54
CA LYS A 389 -0.22 13.72 32.68
C LYS A 389 0.62 12.44 32.51
N GLU A 390 0.70 11.89 31.30
CA GLU A 390 1.58 10.75 30.99
C GLU A 390 3.06 11.12 31.17
N HIS A 391 3.48 12.30 30.71
CA HIS A 391 4.84 12.79 30.94
C HIS A 391 5.17 12.95 32.43
N LEU A 392 4.24 13.46 33.25
CA LEU A 392 4.42 13.59 34.70
C LEU A 392 4.55 12.22 35.39
N LYS A 393 3.77 11.22 34.96
CA LYS A 393 3.92 9.84 35.44
C LYS A 393 5.30 9.27 35.06
N LEU A 394 5.74 9.47 33.82
CA LEU A 394 7.05 9.02 33.36
C LEU A 394 8.21 9.68 34.14
N ILE A 395 8.05 10.93 34.57
CA ILE A 395 9.01 11.58 35.47
C ILE A 395 9.06 10.89 36.83
N THR A 396 7.93 10.46 37.38
CA THR A 396 7.94 9.70 38.64
C THR A 396 8.59 8.32 38.52
N GLU A 397 8.46 7.67 37.35
CA GLU A 397 9.13 6.40 37.06
C GLU A 397 10.65 6.56 36.91
N THR A 398 11.08 7.63 36.23
CA THR A 398 12.51 7.89 35.98
C THR A 398 13.24 8.43 37.21
N PHE A 399 12.59 9.27 38.01
CA PHE A 399 13.16 9.87 39.22
C PHE A 399 12.25 9.64 40.43
N PRO A 400 12.24 8.42 40.99
CA PRO A 400 11.44 8.13 42.18
C PRO A 400 11.83 9.07 43.32
N GLY A 401 10.82 9.63 43.98
CA GLY A 401 10.97 10.55 45.11
C GLY A 401 11.20 12.02 44.76
N TRP A 402 11.46 12.38 43.49
CA TRP A 402 11.55 13.81 43.12
C TRP A 402 10.18 14.45 42.99
N LEU A 403 9.29 13.81 42.23
CA LEU A 403 7.92 14.23 42.01
C LEU A 403 6.99 13.24 42.75
N THR A 404 6.05 13.77 43.52
CA THR A 404 5.10 12.97 44.31
C THR A 404 3.68 13.44 44.04
N PHE A 405 2.79 12.47 43.73
CA PHE A 405 1.36 12.70 43.60
C PHE A 405 0.69 12.53 44.98
N ILE A 406 -0.07 13.53 45.39
CA ILE A 406 -0.81 13.55 46.66
C ILE A 406 -2.29 13.65 46.31
N GLU A 407 -3.04 12.60 46.60
CA GLU A 407 -4.49 12.57 46.40
C GLU A 407 -5.19 13.11 47.65
N ILE A 408 -6.01 14.14 47.45
CA ILE A 408 -6.81 14.79 48.50
C ILE A 408 -8.27 14.77 48.01
N PRO A 409 -9.30 14.77 48.89
CA PRO A 409 -10.70 14.81 48.45
C PRO A 409 -11.07 15.98 47.52
N LYS A 410 -10.27 17.04 47.50
CA LYS A 410 -10.43 18.22 46.63
C LYS A 410 -9.67 18.12 45.29
N GLY A 411 -9.00 17.00 45.00
CA GLY A 411 -8.26 16.77 43.77
C GLY A 411 -6.83 16.23 43.98
N VAL A 412 -6.12 16.02 42.87
CA VAL A 412 -4.73 15.52 42.88
C VAL A 412 -3.76 16.69 42.87
N TYR A 413 -2.80 16.67 43.79
CA TYR A 413 -1.76 17.68 43.94
C TYR A 413 -0.39 17.08 43.67
N LEU A 414 0.53 17.90 43.17
CA LEU A 414 1.91 17.59 42.89
C LEU A 414 2.82 18.28 43.89
N ARG A 415 3.79 17.53 44.43
CA ARG A 415 4.86 18.03 45.29
C ARG A 415 6.22 17.64 44.74
N ILE A 416 7.17 18.56 44.82
CA ILE A 416 8.57 18.38 44.37
C ILE A 416 9.52 18.48 45.54
N ASP A 417 10.53 17.60 45.57
CA ASP A 417 11.67 17.75 46.47
C ASP A 417 12.67 18.78 45.95
N LYS A 418 12.72 19.93 46.63
CA LYS A 418 13.62 21.07 46.30
C LYS A 418 15.08 20.81 46.67
N LYS A 419 15.38 19.75 47.42
CA LYS A 419 16.75 19.42 47.86
C LYS A 419 17.55 18.68 46.79
N ARG A 420 16.89 18.08 45.80
CA ARG A 420 17.58 17.40 44.68
C ARG A 420 18.16 18.41 43.70
N ASN A 421 19.37 18.13 43.24
CA ASN A 421 20.04 18.92 42.23
C ASN A 421 19.44 18.63 40.85
N ILE A 422 18.87 19.66 40.21
CA ILE A 422 18.27 19.55 38.88
C ILE A 422 19.34 19.25 37.84
N THR A 423 20.54 19.82 37.99
CA THR A 423 21.61 19.69 37.01
C THR A 423 22.05 18.24 36.88
N GLU A 424 22.07 17.49 38.00
CA GLU A 424 22.33 16.04 38.00
C GLU A 424 21.19 15.25 37.34
N MET A 425 19.93 15.69 37.53
CA MET A 425 18.78 15.05 36.88
C MET A 425 18.77 15.27 35.37
N LEU A 426 19.16 16.46 34.90
CA LEU A 426 19.25 16.77 33.48
C LEU A 426 20.42 16.06 32.82
N ALA A 427 21.55 15.90 33.52
CA ALA A 427 22.73 15.19 33.01
C ALA A 427 22.41 13.72 32.63
N ASN A 428 21.46 13.08 33.32
CA ASN A 428 21.01 11.71 32.99
C ASN A 428 20.34 11.61 31.60
N PHE A 429 19.95 12.73 30.97
CA PHE A 429 19.34 12.76 29.64
C PHE A 429 20.32 13.20 28.53
N GLU A 430 21.56 13.58 28.85
CA GLU A 430 22.55 14.06 27.86
C GLU A 430 23.37 12.94 27.20
N HIS A 431 23.05 11.67 27.47
CA HIS A 431 23.79 10.49 26.96
C HIS A 431 23.15 9.79 25.76
#